data_AF-A0A422ZBU2-F1
#
_entry.id   AF-A0A422ZBU2-F1
#
_cell.length_a   1.000
_cell.length_b   1.000
_cell.length_c   1.000
_cell.angle_alpha   90.00
_cell.angle_beta   90.00
_cell.angle_gamma   90.00
#
_symmetry.space_group_name_H-M   'P 1'
#
loop_
_entity.id
_entity.type
_entity.pdbx_description
1 polymer ?
#
loop_
_entity_poly.entity_id
_entity_poly.type
_entity_poly.pdbx_seq_one_letter_code
_entity_poly.pdbx_strand_id
1 'polypeptide(L)'
;MYMIVIWVALLVLIPESWAAYIDEKTGIPHVWHLLIFSVAFLSAINTQKGFKFALNRYHVRRRKRERRARDNKIRTVIANLTEAQSMVLCAALSDGRQEVTTTAVFPHIEELIQLGVLNKTFSRWKGAVILFPIEDVYWTELVTCFDPYNIEIKPRPISK
;
A
#
# COMPACT_ATOMS: atom_id res chain seq x y z
N MET A 1 16.43 -26.31 7.37
CA MET A 1 17.75 -26.88 7.70
C MET A 1 17.64 -28.03 8.69
N TYR A 2 17.14 -27.82 9.91
CA TYR A 2 17.07 -28.88 10.93
C TYR A 2 16.34 -30.17 10.51
N MET A 3 15.21 -30.08 9.80
CA MET A 3 14.50 -31.25 9.28
C MET A 3 15.31 -32.08 8.26
N ILE A 4 16.16 -31.45 7.44
CA ILE A 4 17.02 -32.16 6.47
C ILE A 4 18.14 -32.89 7.21
N VAL A 5 18.72 -32.23 8.23
CA VAL A 5 19.75 -32.85 9.08
C VAL A 5 19.18 -34.03 9.85
N ILE A 6 17.99 -33.90 10.43
CA ILE A 6 17.28 -34.98 11.12
C ILE A 6 16.96 -36.13 10.15
N TRP A 7 16.57 -35.81 8.91
CA TRP A 7 16.25 -36.82 7.90
C TRP A 7 17.49 -37.59 7.39
N VAL A 8 18.59 -36.88 7.10
CA VAL A 8 19.86 -37.53 6.73
C VAL A 8 20.39 -38.37 7.89
N ALA A 9 20.28 -37.89 9.13
CA ALA A 9 20.66 -38.65 10.31
C ALA A 9 19.79 -39.91 10.47
N LEU A 10 18.47 -39.81 10.32
CA LEU A 10 17.57 -40.98 10.35
C LEU A 10 17.93 -41.98 9.26
N LEU A 11 18.22 -41.54 8.03
CA LEU A 11 18.59 -42.41 6.93
C LEU A 11 19.91 -43.16 7.15
N VAL A 12 20.92 -42.49 7.69
CA VAL A 12 22.25 -43.06 7.94
C VAL A 12 22.24 -43.98 9.16
N LEU A 13 21.32 -43.76 10.10
CA LEU A 13 21.24 -44.51 11.36
C LEU A 13 20.22 -45.66 11.34
N ILE A 14 19.52 -45.91 10.23
CA ILE A 14 18.61 -47.07 10.11
C ILE A 14 19.45 -48.35 9.98
N PRO A 15 19.31 -49.32 10.92
CA PRO A 15 19.96 -50.62 10.80
C PRO A 15 19.41 -51.38 9.58
N GLU A 16 20.24 -52.16 8.88
CA GLU A 16 19.81 -52.92 7.70
C GLU A 16 18.64 -53.89 7.99
N SER A 17 18.55 -54.39 9.24
CA SER A 17 17.44 -55.23 9.70
C SER A 17 16.07 -54.53 9.69
N TRP A 18 16.05 -53.20 9.80
CA TRP A 18 14.82 -52.40 9.78
C TRP A 18 14.25 -52.22 8.38
N ALA A 19 15.11 -52.13 7.35
CA ALA A 19 14.66 -52.05 5.96
C ALA A 19 13.92 -53.33 5.56
N ALA A 20 14.48 -54.50 5.89
CA ALA A 20 13.85 -55.79 5.64
C ALA A 20 12.50 -55.95 6.39
N TYR A 21 12.42 -55.48 7.64
CA TYR A 21 11.19 -55.52 8.43
C TYR A 21 10.07 -54.64 7.83
N ILE A 22 10.41 -53.46 7.31
CA ILE A 22 9.43 -52.56 6.67
C ILE A 22 8.92 -53.17 5.35
N ASP A 23 9.82 -53.76 4.56
CA ASP A 23 9.47 -54.40 3.29
C ASP A 23 8.48 -55.54 3.49
N GLU A 24 8.71 -56.37 4.51
CA GLU A 24 7.82 -57.48 4.89
C GLU A 24 6.45 -56.99 5.39
N LYS A 25 6.41 -55.92 6.18
CA LYS A 25 5.17 -55.37 6.76
C LYS A 25 4.31 -54.57 5.78
N THR A 26 4.93 -53.84 4.87
CA THR A 26 4.25 -52.90 3.97
C THR A 26 4.07 -53.45 2.56
N GLY A 27 4.83 -54.49 2.19
CA GLY A 27 4.84 -55.05 0.84
C GLY A 27 5.44 -54.13 -0.23
N ILE A 28 5.98 -52.97 0.17
CA ILE A 28 6.59 -51.98 -0.73
C ILE A 28 8.08 -51.87 -0.37
N PRO A 29 9.00 -51.99 -1.32
CA PRO A 29 10.42 -51.84 -1.05
C PRO A 29 10.76 -50.50 -0.39
N HIS A 30 11.65 -50.52 0.60
CA HIS A 30 12.00 -49.39 1.44
C HIS A 30 12.45 -48.18 0.61
N VAL A 31 13.15 -48.43 -0.50
CA VAL A 31 13.60 -47.40 -1.46
C VAL A 31 12.43 -46.55 -2.00
N TRP A 32 11.26 -47.14 -2.25
CA TRP A 32 10.09 -46.41 -2.72
C TRP A 32 9.51 -45.47 -1.68
N HIS A 33 9.53 -45.87 -0.40
CA HIS A 33 9.13 -45.00 0.70
C HIS A 33 10.02 -43.76 0.79
N LEU A 34 11.34 -43.94 0.61
CA LEU A 34 12.31 -42.84 0.60
C LEU A 34 12.10 -41.89 -0.58
N LEU A 35 11.79 -42.42 -1.76
CA LEU A 35 11.49 -41.62 -2.95
C LEU A 35 10.20 -40.81 -2.78
N ILE A 36 9.11 -41.47 -2.36
CA ILE A 36 7.80 -40.81 -2.16
C ILE A 36 7.94 -39.69 -1.12
N PHE A 37 8.63 -39.96 -0.01
CA PHE A 37 8.87 -38.96 1.03
C PHE A 37 9.72 -37.80 0.54
N SER A 38 10.80 -38.07 -0.21
CA SER A 38 11.67 -37.03 -0.78
C SER A 38 10.91 -36.11 -1.74
N VAL A 39 10.10 -36.69 -2.64
CA VAL A 39 9.27 -35.94 -3.58
C VAL A 39 8.22 -35.12 -2.84
N ALA A 40 7.53 -35.70 -1.85
CA ALA A 40 6.57 -34.98 -1.03
C ALA A 40 7.21 -33.82 -0.27
N PHE A 41 8.42 -34.00 0.25
CA PHE A 41 9.16 -32.99 0.99
C PHE A 41 9.62 -31.82 0.10
N LEU A 42 10.22 -32.12 -1.06
CA LEU A 42 10.58 -31.12 -2.07
C LEU A 42 9.35 -30.34 -2.52
N SER A 43 8.23 -31.04 -2.77
CA SER A 43 6.96 -30.41 -3.12
C SER A 43 6.43 -29.51 -2.01
N ALA A 44 6.48 -29.94 -0.74
CA ALA A 44 6.03 -29.15 0.39
C ALA A 44 6.84 -27.86 0.56
N ILE A 45 8.18 -27.92 0.47
CA ILE A 45 9.05 -26.75 0.55
C ILE A 45 8.74 -25.77 -0.59
N ASN A 46 8.62 -26.29 -1.81
CA ASN A 46 8.39 -25.45 -2.99
C ASN A 46 6.99 -24.82 -2.95
N THR A 47 5.99 -25.56 -2.48
CA THR A 47 4.62 -25.05 -2.27
C THR A 47 4.59 -23.93 -1.24
N GLN A 48 5.29 -24.09 -0.11
CA GLN A 48 5.38 -23.04 0.92
C GLN A 48 6.03 -21.75 0.39
N LYS A 49 7.12 -21.89 -0.37
CA LYS A 49 7.79 -20.74 -1.02
C LYS A 49 6.88 -20.07 -2.04
N GLY A 50 6.22 -20.87 -2.90
CA GLY A 50 5.27 -20.40 -3.89
C GLY A 50 4.09 -19.66 -3.27
N PHE A 51 3.53 -20.20 -2.19
CA PHE A 51 2.42 -19.59 -1.45
C PHE A 51 2.82 -18.25 -0.82
N LYS A 52 3.97 -18.18 -0.16
CA LYS A 52 4.50 -16.92 0.39
C LYS A 52 4.71 -15.87 -0.71
N PHE A 53 5.27 -16.28 -1.85
CA PHE A 53 5.45 -15.39 -2.99
C PHE A 53 4.11 -14.88 -3.55
N ALA A 54 3.13 -15.77 -3.72
CA ALA A 54 1.80 -15.44 -4.20
C ALA A 54 1.07 -14.48 -3.24
N LEU A 55 1.11 -14.73 -1.93
CA LEU A 55 0.57 -13.84 -0.91
C LEU A 55 1.22 -12.46 -0.95
N ASN A 56 2.54 -12.40 -1.00
CA ASN A 56 3.25 -11.12 -1.07
C ASN A 56 2.85 -10.35 -2.33
N ARG A 57 2.79 -11.02 -3.49
CA ARG A 57 2.35 -10.42 -4.75
C ARG A 57 0.90 -9.93 -4.68
N TYR A 58 0.02 -10.66 -4.00
CA TYR A 58 -1.35 -10.25 -3.75
C TYR A 58 -1.41 -8.98 -2.89
N HIS A 59 -0.70 -8.94 -1.75
CA HIS A 59 -0.67 -7.76 -0.88
C HIS A 59 -0.07 -6.54 -1.59
N VAL A 60 1.00 -6.71 -2.37
CA VAL A 60 1.58 -5.62 -3.17
C VAL A 60 0.57 -5.09 -4.19
N ARG A 61 -0.13 -5.97 -4.92
CA ARG A 61 -1.17 -5.57 -5.87
C ARG A 61 -2.33 -4.86 -5.17
N ARG A 62 -2.77 -5.35 -4.02
CA ARG A 62 -3.84 -4.75 -3.23
C ARG A 62 -3.45 -3.35 -2.76
N ARG A 63 -2.27 -3.18 -2.15
CA ARG A 63 -1.75 -1.87 -1.74
C ARG A 63 -1.63 -0.90 -2.93
N LYS A 64 -1.22 -1.38 -4.10
CA LYS A 64 -1.14 -0.57 -5.33
C LYS A 64 -2.52 -0.11 -5.80
N ARG A 65 -3.55 -0.97 -5.71
CA ARG A 65 -4.95 -0.59 -6.00
C ARG A 65 -5.48 0.44 -5.00
N GLU A 66 -5.23 0.24 -3.72
CA GLU A 66 -5.66 1.17 -2.66
C GLU A 66 -4.99 2.55 -2.79
N ARG A 67 -3.70 2.60 -3.17
CA ARG A 67 -3.01 3.87 -3.50
C ARG A 67 -3.65 4.55 -4.71
N ARG A 68 -3.81 3.84 -5.83
CA ARG A 68 -4.47 4.38 -7.03
C ARG A 68 -5.88 4.90 -6.76
N ALA A 69 -6.65 4.20 -5.93
CA ALA A 69 -8.00 4.65 -5.56
C ALA A 69 -7.98 5.96 -4.76
N ARG A 70 -7.01 6.12 -3.83
CA ARG A 70 -6.79 7.38 -3.12
C ARG A 70 -6.34 8.49 -4.06
N ASP A 71 -5.33 8.23 -4.89
CA ASP A 71 -4.81 9.18 -5.87
C ASP A 71 -5.91 9.66 -6.83
N ASN A 72 -6.75 8.73 -7.32
CA ASN A 72 -7.90 9.06 -8.15
C ASN A 72 -8.93 9.90 -7.40
N LYS A 73 -9.25 9.57 -6.13
CA LYS A 73 -10.17 10.38 -5.32
C LYS A 73 -9.67 11.82 -5.18
N ILE A 74 -8.38 12.00 -4.87
CA ILE A 74 -7.75 13.32 -4.74
C ILE A 74 -7.87 14.10 -6.07
N ARG A 75 -7.53 13.47 -7.19
CA ARG A 75 -7.64 14.09 -8.52
C ARG A 75 -9.07 14.46 -8.87
N THR A 76 -10.04 13.63 -8.54
CA THR A 76 -11.46 13.92 -8.75
C THR A 76 -11.91 15.11 -7.91
N VAL A 77 -11.50 15.19 -6.64
CA VAL A 77 -11.80 16.35 -5.78
C VAL A 77 -11.20 17.61 -6.38
N ILE A 78 -9.91 17.60 -6.75
CA ILE A 78 -9.23 18.76 -7.36
C ILE A 78 -9.90 19.19 -8.67
N ALA A 79 -10.29 18.23 -9.52
CA ALA A 79 -10.94 18.53 -10.80
C ALA A 79 -12.35 19.12 -10.65
N ASN A 80 -13.02 18.85 -9.52
CA ASN A 80 -14.38 19.31 -9.24
C ASN A 80 -14.41 20.53 -8.31
N LEU A 81 -13.26 21.14 -8.01
CA LEU A 81 -13.22 22.38 -7.23
C LEU A 81 -13.94 23.49 -7.98
N THR A 82 -14.72 24.29 -7.25
CA THR A 82 -15.31 25.50 -7.83
C THR A 82 -14.23 26.55 -8.07
N GLU A 83 -14.52 27.54 -8.92
CA GLU A 83 -13.60 28.63 -9.20
C GLU A 83 -13.21 29.39 -7.92
N ALA A 84 -14.19 29.67 -7.05
CA ALA A 84 -13.96 30.35 -5.78
C ALA A 84 -13.08 29.53 -4.82
N GLN A 85 -13.30 28.21 -4.72
CA GLN A 85 -12.44 27.31 -3.93
C GLN A 85 -11.02 27.24 -4.49
N SER A 86 -10.90 27.18 -5.82
CA SER A 86 -9.61 27.16 -6.51
C SER A 86 -8.84 28.45 -6.26
N MET A 87 -9.50 29.61 -6.29
CA MET A 87 -8.88 30.91 -6.01
C MET A 87 -8.27 30.98 -4.61
N VAL A 88 -8.98 30.46 -3.59
CA VAL A 88 -8.49 30.39 -2.21
C VAL A 88 -7.23 29.52 -2.11
N LEU A 89 -7.22 28.38 -2.80
CA LEU A 89 -6.06 27.49 -2.83
C LEU A 89 -4.90 28.08 -3.64
N CYS A 90 -5.18 28.77 -4.76
CA CYS A 90 -4.18 29.46 -5.58
C CYS A 90 -3.45 30.54 -4.80
N ALA A 91 -4.13 31.27 -3.91
CA ALA A 91 -3.48 32.25 -3.04
C ALA A 91 -2.44 31.59 -2.12
N ALA A 92 -2.80 30.46 -1.49
CA ALA A 92 -1.87 29.69 -0.65
C ALA A 92 -0.70 29.09 -1.45
N LEU A 93 -0.99 28.57 -2.65
CA LEU A 93 0.01 28.00 -3.56
C LEU A 93 0.99 29.06 -4.08
N SER A 94 0.51 30.25 -4.43
CA SER A 94 1.34 31.37 -4.86
C SER A 94 2.29 31.84 -3.74
N ASP A 95 1.83 31.81 -2.50
CA ASP A 95 2.64 32.14 -1.33
C ASP A 95 3.63 31.01 -0.95
N GLY A 96 3.50 29.83 -1.56
CA GLY A 96 4.26 28.64 -1.22
C GLY A 96 3.95 28.09 0.18
N ARG A 97 2.81 28.47 0.76
CA ARG A 97 2.40 28.07 2.10
C ARG A 97 1.38 26.94 2.02
N GLN A 98 1.63 25.88 2.77
CA GLN A 98 0.68 24.78 2.93
C GLN A 98 -0.47 25.14 3.89
N GLU A 99 -0.88 26.41 3.93
CA GLU A 99 -1.88 26.92 4.85
C GLU A 99 -2.69 28.00 4.16
N VAL A 100 -4.01 27.88 4.21
CA VAL A 100 -4.95 28.91 3.77
C VAL A 100 -5.13 29.92 4.89
N THR A 101 -4.87 31.18 4.59
CA THR A 101 -5.00 32.30 5.54
C THR A 101 -6.33 33.01 5.29
N THR A 102 -7.19 33.11 6.31
CA THR A 102 -8.49 33.82 6.20
C THR A 102 -8.79 34.73 7.38
N THR A 103 -9.35 35.91 7.11
CA THR A 103 -9.83 36.87 8.13
C THR A 103 -11.30 36.69 8.47
N ALA A 104 -12.07 35.97 7.63
CA ALA A 104 -13.51 35.76 7.79
C ALA A 104 -13.89 34.27 7.66
N VAL A 105 -15.06 33.90 8.18
CA VAL A 105 -15.69 32.60 7.94
C VAL A 105 -16.19 32.61 6.49
N PHE A 106 -15.29 32.39 5.55
CA PHE A 106 -15.60 32.31 4.13
C PHE A 106 -16.36 31.00 3.87
N PRO A 107 -17.54 31.00 3.22
CA PRO A 107 -18.34 29.79 3.01
C PRO A 107 -17.56 28.64 2.37
N HIS A 108 -16.66 28.98 1.43
CA HIS A 108 -15.83 28.00 0.72
C HIS A 108 -14.78 27.30 1.60
N ILE A 109 -14.42 27.86 2.75
CA ILE A 109 -13.51 27.20 3.70
C ILE A 109 -14.21 26.04 4.38
N GLU A 110 -15.49 26.19 4.74
CA GLU A 110 -16.27 25.09 5.29
C GLU A 110 -16.47 23.97 4.27
N GLU A 111 -16.75 24.32 3.01
CA GLU A 111 -16.82 23.35 1.91
C GLU A 111 -15.49 22.61 1.70
N LEU A 112 -14.36 23.32 1.72
CA LEU A 112 -13.02 22.71 1.60
C LEU A 112 -12.67 21.81 2.79
N ILE A 113 -13.16 22.13 3.99
CA ILE A 113 -13.06 21.27 5.18
C ILE A 113 -13.92 20.01 5.00
N GLN A 114 -15.15 20.14 4.48
CA GLN A 114 -16.04 19.01 4.22
C GLN A 114 -15.49 18.06 3.14
N LEU A 115 -14.81 18.60 2.12
CA LEU A 115 -14.07 17.83 1.12
C LEU A 115 -12.80 17.16 1.69
N GLY A 116 -12.38 17.55 2.90
CA GLY A 116 -11.17 17.07 3.56
C GLY A 116 -9.88 17.60 2.93
N VAL A 117 -9.95 18.71 2.18
CA VAL A 117 -8.76 19.39 1.63
C VAL A 117 -8.06 20.19 2.72
N LEU A 118 -8.85 20.85 3.57
CA LEU A 118 -8.38 21.60 4.73
C LEU A 118 -8.59 20.81 6.02
N ASN A 119 -7.59 20.83 6.90
CA ASN A 119 -7.68 20.19 8.20
C ASN A 119 -8.10 21.19 9.27
N LYS A 120 -9.36 21.09 9.72
CA LYS A 120 -9.93 21.94 10.78
C LYS A 120 -9.25 21.73 12.14
N THR A 121 -8.85 20.50 12.45
CA THR A 121 -8.29 20.13 13.77
C THR A 121 -6.97 20.82 14.03
N PHE A 122 -6.17 21.05 12.98
CA PHE A 122 -4.89 21.75 13.08
C PHE A 122 -4.97 23.24 12.74
N SER A 123 -6.17 23.81 12.65
CA SER A 123 -6.35 25.25 12.43
C SER A 123 -5.80 26.07 13.60
N ARG A 124 -5.22 27.24 13.29
CA ARG A 124 -4.57 28.11 14.29
C ARG A 124 -4.93 29.56 14.08
N TRP A 125 -5.07 30.29 15.19
CA TRP A 125 -5.19 31.74 15.15
C TRP A 125 -3.81 32.38 15.09
N LYS A 126 -3.65 33.35 14.19
CA LYS A 126 -2.45 34.18 14.06
C LYS A 126 -2.87 35.65 13.97
N GLY A 127 -2.91 36.32 15.11
CA GLY A 127 -3.42 37.69 15.21
C GLY A 127 -4.90 37.75 14.83
N ALA A 128 -5.24 38.55 13.82
CA ALA A 128 -6.62 38.72 13.33
C ALA A 128 -7.05 37.69 12.27
N VAL A 129 -6.26 36.64 12.05
CA VAL A 129 -6.41 35.72 10.92
C VAL A 129 -6.40 34.27 11.41
N ILE A 130 -7.18 33.40 10.77
CA ILE A 130 -7.20 31.96 11.00
C ILE A 130 -6.43 31.28 9.87
N LEU A 131 -5.54 30.37 10.23
CA LEU A 131 -4.78 29.52 9.33
C LEU A 131 -5.40 28.13 9.30
N PHE A 132 -5.72 27.63 8.11
CA PHE A 132 -6.17 26.27 7.88
C PHE A 132 -5.11 25.50 7.10
N PRO A 133 -4.46 24.49 7.71
CA PRO A 133 -3.49 23.67 7.00
C PRO A 133 -4.16 22.84 5.91
N ILE A 134 -3.51 22.79 4.76
CA ILE A 134 -3.89 21.92 3.64
C ILE A 134 -3.33 20.53 3.93
N GLU A 135 -4.15 19.50 3.80
CA GLU A 135 -3.73 18.11 3.98
C GLU A 135 -2.57 17.75 3.02
N ASP A 136 -1.50 17.13 3.54
CA ASP A 136 -0.27 16.77 2.79
C ASP A 136 -0.57 16.02 1.48
N VAL A 137 -1.58 15.16 1.57
CA VAL A 137 -2.07 14.31 0.49
C VAL A 137 -2.62 15.13 -0.68
N TYR A 138 -3.25 16.27 -0.40
CA TYR A 138 -3.74 17.20 -1.41
C TYR A 138 -2.66 18.20 -1.83
N TRP A 139 -1.85 18.70 -0.89
CA TRP A 139 -0.79 19.67 -1.18
C TRP A 139 0.14 19.21 -2.30
N THR A 140 0.61 17.95 -2.22
CA THR A 140 1.52 17.39 -3.23
C THR A 140 0.91 17.43 -4.63
N GLU A 141 -0.36 17.03 -4.79
CA GLU A 141 -1.03 17.05 -6.10
C GLU A 141 -1.40 18.48 -6.53
N LEU A 142 -1.79 19.35 -5.61
CA LEU A 142 -2.10 20.76 -5.90
C LEU A 142 -0.87 21.50 -6.44
N VAL A 143 0.28 21.36 -5.80
CA VAL A 143 1.55 21.95 -6.27
C VAL A 143 1.89 21.48 -7.68
N THR A 144 1.65 20.20 -8.00
CA THR A 144 1.92 19.67 -9.35
C THR A 144 0.92 20.11 -10.41
N CYS A 145 -0.29 20.51 -10.02
CA CYS A 145 -1.35 20.97 -10.93
C CYS A 145 -1.38 22.50 -11.03
N PHE A 146 -0.66 23.21 -10.17
CA PHE A 146 -0.66 24.67 -10.13
C PHE A 146 0.15 25.25 -11.30
N ASP A 147 -0.50 26.14 -12.06
CA ASP A 147 0.13 26.98 -13.08
C ASP A 147 0.41 28.36 -12.47
N PRO A 148 1.67 28.66 -12.11
CA PRO A 148 2.02 29.92 -11.45
C PRO A 148 1.88 31.13 -12.37
N TYR A 149 1.87 30.94 -13.70
CA TYR A 149 1.77 32.04 -14.66
C TYR A 149 0.32 32.53 -14.82
N ASN A 150 -0.64 31.60 -14.77
CA ASN A 150 -2.06 31.91 -14.90
C ASN A 150 -2.80 31.94 -13.55
N ILE A 151 -2.13 31.54 -12.46
CA ILE A 151 -2.71 31.43 -11.10
C ILE A 151 -3.94 30.50 -11.12
N GLU A 152 -3.77 29.36 -11.78
CA GLU A 152 -4.84 28.38 -12.00
C GLU A 152 -4.40 26.98 -11.58
N ILE A 153 -5.35 26.15 -11.15
CA ILE A 153 -5.13 24.73 -10.91
C ILE A 153 -5.61 23.97 -12.15
N LYS A 154 -4.67 23.37 -12.89
CA LYS A 154 -4.93 22.56 -14.08
C LYS A 154 -4.93 21.07 -13.70
N PRO A 155 -6.09 20.47 -13.41
CA PRO A 155 -6.16 19.08 -13.00
C PRO A 155 -5.62 18.17 -14.11
N ARG A 156 -4.75 17.22 -13.73
CA ARG A 156 -4.25 16.22 -14.67
C ARG A 156 -5.37 15.27 -15.10
N PRO A 157 -5.37 14.81 -16.36
CA PRO A 157 -6.37 13.87 -16.84
C PRO A 157 -6.38 12.61 -15.97
N ILE A 158 -7.57 12.18 -15.58
CA ILE A 158 -7.76 10.93 -14.84
C ILE A 158 -7.43 9.80 -15.81
N SER A 159 -6.36 9.06 -15.53
CA SER A 159 -6.03 7.82 -16.25
C SER A 159 -7.22 6.87 -16.16
N LYS A 160 -7.86 6.59 -17.30
CA LYS A 160 -8.82 5.50 -17.43
C LYS A 160 -8.14 4.15 -17.18
#